data_AF-A0A4Q1FPZ6-F1
#
_entry.id   AF-A0A4Q1FPZ6-F1
#
_cell.length_a   1.000
_cell.length_b   1.000
_cell.length_c   1.000
_cell.angle_alpha   90.00
_cell.angle_beta   90.00
_cell.angle_gamma   90.00
#
_symmetry.space_group_name_H-M   'P 1'
#
loop_
_entity.id
_entity.type
_entity.pdbx_description
1 polymer ?
#
loop_
_entity_poly.entity_id
_entity_poly.type
_entity_poly.pdbx_seq_one_letter_code
_entity_poly.pdbx_strand_id
1 'polypeptide(L)'
;MKNIQLLGLLLVVVGSFLPLVHVPIIGNWNYWKLDHYLAIACWILAACAVFGIVNNSAKIVRFFGILLILLFAFTLVAVKLQSLDYFSFLPFKSWREAFAGVVKLKWGWAVEFLGAFLMVFAGNSKKVNQRTQI
;
A
#
# COMPACT_ATOMS: atom_id res chain seq x y z
N MET A 1 -16.42 -12.55 -6.60
CA MET A 1 -15.22 -13.04 -7.31
C MET A 1 -14.12 -13.22 -6.28
N LYS A 2 -14.15 -14.33 -5.52
CA LYS A 2 -13.19 -14.56 -4.41
C LYS A 2 -11.75 -14.53 -4.90
N ASN A 3 -11.49 -15.09 -6.09
CA ASN A 3 -10.16 -15.21 -6.67
C ASN A 3 -9.50 -13.84 -6.92
N ILE A 4 -10.26 -12.83 -7.35
CA ILE A 4 -9.74 -11.47 -7.61
C ILE A 4 -9.43 -10.75 -6.29
N GLN A 5 -10.24 -10.96 -5.25
CA GLN A 5 -9.97 -10.43 -3.91
C GLN A 5 -8.72 -11.07 -3.30
N LEU A 6 -8.54 -12.38 -3.52
CA LEU A 6 -7.36 -13.12 -3.06
C LEU A 6 -6.09 -12.68 -3.83
N LEU A 7 -6.21 -12.43 -5.13
CA LEU A 7 -5.14 -11.85 -5.95
C LEU A 7 -4.76 -10.46 -5.44
N GLY A 8 -5.75 -9.61 -5.16
CA GLY A 8 -5.52 -8.28 -4.60
C GLY A 8 -4.79 -8.32 -3.26
N LEU A 9 -5.16 -9.26 -2.38
CA LEU A 9 -4.46 -9.49 -1.14
C LEU A 9 -3.02 -9.98 -1.35
N LEU A 10 -2.81 -10.93 -2.27
CA LEU A 10 -1.48 -11.42 -2.60
C LEU A 10 -0.58 -10.27 -3.09
N LEU A 11 -1.12 -9.38 -3.94
CA LEU A 11 -0.43 -8.19 -4.43
C LEU A 11 -0.03 -7.24 -3.29
N VAL A 12 -0.90 -7.03 -2.29
CA VAL A 12 -0.57 -6.22 -1.10
C VAL A 12 0.57 -6.87 -0.29
N VAL A 13 0.49 -8.17 -0.03
CA VAL A 13 1.53 -8.87 0.75
C VAL A 13 2.87 -8.84 0.02
N VAL A 14 2.89 -9.17 -1.28
CA VAL A 14 4.11 -9.11 -2.10
C VAL A 14 4.63 -7.66 -2.17
N GLY A 15 3.72 -6.70 -2.33
CA GLY A 15 3.99 -5.26 -2.31
C GLY A 15 4.76 -4.81 -1.07
N SER A 16 4.44 -5.36 0.10
CA SER A 16 5.15 -5.02 1.34
C SER A 16 6.64 -5.36 1.34
N PHE A 17 7.05 -6.33 0.51
CA PHE A 17 8.46 -6.72 0.33
C PHE A 17 9.14 -6.02 -0.84
N LEU A 18 8.37 -5.42 -1.74
CA LEU A 18 8.88 -4.73 -2.91
C LEU A 18 9.53 -3.40 -2.52
N PRO A 19 10.48 -2.91 -3.33
CA PRO A 19 11.08 -1.61 -3.11
C PRO A 19 10.03 -0.52 -3.29
N LEU A 20 9.74 0.22 -2.22
CA LEU A 20 8.81 1.35 -2.17
C LEU A 20 9.56 2.66 -2.35
N VAL A 21 10.73 2.75 -1.74
CA VAL A 21 11.50 3.99 -1.68
C VAL A 21 12.95 3.69 -2.03
N HIS A 22 13.58 4.56 -2.79
CA HIS A 22 15.01 4.52 -3.00
C HIS A 22 15.65 5.69 -2.26
N VAL A 23 16.41 5.36 -1.22
CA VAL A 23 17.19 6.34 -0.46
C VAL A 23 18.57 6.42 -1.10
N PRO A 24 19.07 7.63 -1.45
CA PRO A 24 20.44 7.81 -1.89
C PRO A 24 21.43 7.17 -0.92
N ILE A 25 22.52 6.57 -1.42
CA ILE A 25 23.59 5.93 -0.64
C ILE A 25 23.22 4.56 -0.04
N ILE A 26 22.02 4.39 0.51
CA ILE A 26 21.60 3.14 1.20
C ILE A 26 20.92 2.15 0.24
N GLY A 27 20.26 2.66 -0.80
CA GLY A 27 19.60 1.84 -1.83
C GLY A 27 18.09 1.70 -1.62
N ASN A 28 17.53 0.54 -2.02
CA ASN A 28 16.08 0.33 -2.04
C ASN A 28 15.54 -0.14 -0.67
N TRP A 29 14.49 0.51 -0.20
CA TRP A 29 13.76 0.20 1.03
C TRP A 29 12.35 -0.29 0.73
N ASN A 30 11.93 -1.29 1.48
CA ASN A 30 10.57 -1.81 1.52
C ASN A 30 9.88 -1.38 2.83
N TYR A 31 8.65 -1.82 3.08
CA TYR A 31 7.87 -1.43 4.26
C TYR A 31 8.63 -1.70 5.56
N TRP A 32 9.26 -2.87 5.65
CA TRP A 32 10.01 -3.32 6.84
C TRP A 32 11.23 -2.46 7.16
N LYS A 33 11.94 -1.97 6.14
CA LYS A 33 13.08 -1.07 6.31
C LYS A 33 12.67 0.38 6.52
N LEU A 34 11.51 0.75 6.01
CA LEU A 34 11.00 2.11 6.13
C LEU A 34 10.49 2.38 7.54
N ASP A 35 9.57 1.54 8.01
CA ASP A 35 9.01 1.61 9.35
C ASP A 35 8.32 0.27 9.72
N HIS A 36 8.81 -0.36 10.80
CA HIS A 36 8.27 -1.64 11.25
C HIS A 36 6.81 -1.58 11.69
N TYR A 37 6.37 -0.48 12.31
CA TYR A 37 5.00 -0.33 12.79
C TYR A 37 4.03 -0.21 11.62
N LEU A 38 4.42 0.54 10.58
CA LEU A 38 3.66 0.66 9.35
C LEU A 38 3.55 -0.69 8.60
N ALA A 39 4.63 -1.48 8.58
CA ALA A 39 4.62 -2.82 7.98
C ALA A 39 3.67 -3.77 8.74
N ILE A 40 3.72 -3.75 10.07
CA ILE A 40 2.85 -4.54 10.93
C ILE A 40 1.38 -4.12 10.74
N ALA A 41 1.09 -2.82 10.67
CA ALA A 41 -0.26 -2.32 10.41
C ALA A 41 -0.81 -2.82 9.06
N CYS A 42 0.01 -2.77 8.00
CA CYS A 42 -0.36 -3.33 6.69
C CYS A 42 -0.70 -4.82 6.78
N TRP A 43 0.13 -5.61 7.47
CA TRP A 43 -0.10 -7.04 7.66
C TRP A 43 -1.34 -7.37 8.48
N ILE A 44 -1.62 -6.61 9.55
CA ILE A 44 -2.84 -6.76 10.35
C ILE A 44 -4.08 -6.47 9.50
N LEU A 45 -4.08 -5.38 8.74
CA LEU A 45 -5.20 -5.04 7.85
C LEU A 45 -5.40 -6.09 6.75
N ALA A 46 -4.30 -6.63 6.19
CA ALA A 46 -4.35 -7.73 5.24
C ALA A 46 -4.95 -9.00 5.88
N ALA A 47 -4.52 -9.38 7.09
CA ALA A 47 -5.07 -10.52 7.82
C ALA A 47 -6.58 -10.36 8.09
N CYS A 48 -7.02 -9.17 8.50
CA CYS A 48 -8.44 -8.87 8.66
C CYS A 48 -9.22 -8.95 7.34
N ALA A 49 -8.61 -8.56 6.22
CA ALA A 49 -9.23 -8.71 4.92
C ALA A 49 -9.35 -10.18 4.48
N VAL A 50 -8.35 -11.02 4.79
CA VAL A 50 -8.45 -12.49 4.61
C VAL A 50 -9.65 -13.03 5.37
N PHE A 51 -9.83 -12.62 6.62
CA PHE A 51 -11.00 -13.03 7.42
C PHE A 51 -12.31 -12.63 6.74
N GLY A 52 -12.40 -11.42 6.16
CA GLY A 52 -13.53 -11.00 5.34
C GLY A 52 -13.77 -11.88 4.11
N ILE A 53 -12.71 -12.31 3.43
CA ILE A 53 -12.78 -13.19 2.25
C ILE A 53 -13.28 -14.58 2.65
N VAL A 54 -12.73 -15.18 3.72
CA VAL A 54 -13.12 -16.51 4.21
C VAL A 54 -14.60 -16.54 4.56
N ASN A 55 -15.08 -15.51 5.28
CA ASN A 55 -16.50 -15.34 5.65
C ASN A 55 -17.40 -14.86 4.50
N ASN A 56 -16.86 -14.74 3.28
CA ASN A 56 -17.59 -14.32 2.08
C ASN A 56 -18.28 -12.93 2.21
N SER A 57 -17.76 -12.08 3.10
CA SER A 57 -18.34 -10.77 3.40
C SER A 57 -17.64 -9.67 2.59
N ALA A 58 -18.20 -9.37 1.42
CA ALA A 58 -17.66 -8.35 0.54
C ALA A 58 -17.60 -6.95 1.18
N LYS A 59 -18.48 -6.65 2.14
CA LYS A 59 -18.47 -5.40 2.91
C LYS A 59 -17.19 -5.28 3.75
N ILE A 60 -16.81 -6.34 4.45
CA ILE A 60 -15.61 -6.38 5.31
C ILE A 60 -14.36 -6.24 4.45
N VAL A 61 -14.25 -7.01 3.35
CA VAL A 61 -13.10 -6.94 2.43
C VAL A 61 -12.95 -5.53 1.85
N ARG A 62 -14.06 -4.89 1.48
CA ARG A 62 -14.05 -3.52 0.95
C ARG A 62 -13.63 -2.50 2.00
N PHE A 63 -14.11 -2.63 3.24
CA PHE A 63 -13.73 -1.75 4.33
C PHE A 63 -12.23 -1.82 4.61
N PHE A 64 -11.67 -3.03 4.73
CA PHE A 64 -10.22 -3.21 4.93
C PHE A 64 -9.40 -2.80 3.70
N GLY A 65 -9.91 -2.99 2.49
CA GLY A 65 -9.28 -2.46 1.27
C GLY A 65 -9.19 -0.92 1.27
N ILE A 66 -10.24 -0.23 1.73
CA ILE A 66 -10.22 1.23 1.89
C ILE A 66 -9.21 1.66 2.97
N LEU A 67 -9.18 0.95 4.11
CA LEU A 67 -8.20 1.21 5.16
C LEU A 67 -6.75 1.02 4.67
N LEU A 68 -6.49 0.00 3.85
CA LEU A 68 -5.18 -0.21 3.23
C LEU A 68 -4.80 0.95 2.30
N ILE A 69 -5.72 1.41 1.44
CA ILE A 69 -5.48 2.59 0.59
C ILE A 69 -5.15 3.82 1.43
N LEU A 70 -5.87 4.03 2.53
CA LEU A 70 -5.64 5.15 3.43
C LEU A 70 -4.27 5.02 4.12
N LEU A 71 -3.91 3.82 4.58
CA LEU A 71 -2.59 3.54 5.14
C LEU A 71 -1.48 3.81 4.12
N PHE A 72 -1.66 3.42 2.85
CA PHE A 72 -0.67 3.65 1.79
C PHE A 72 -0.54 5.15 1.46
N ALA A 73 -1.65 5.88 1.45
CA ALA A 73 -1.60 7.34 1.28
C ALA A 73 -0.91 8.02 2.48
N PHE A 74 -1.21 7.58 3.70
CA PHE A 74 -0.57 8.08 4.91
C PHE A 74 0.94 7.81 4.92
N THR A 75 1.36 6.61 4.55
CA THR A 75 2.78 6.25 4.48
C THR A 75 3.53 7.07 3.45
N LEU A 76 2.96 7.36 2.27
CA LEU A 76 3.58 8.28 1.31
C LEU A 76 3.88 9.65 1.92
N VAL A 77 2.97 10.20 2.72
CA VAL A 77 3.18 11.47 3.44
C VAL A 77 4.26 11.31 4.51
N ALA A 78 4.21 10.22 5.29
CA ALA A 78 5.20 9.93 6.31
C ALA A 78 6.62 9.80 5.72
N VAL A 79 6.78 9.11 4.57
CA VAL A 79 8.07 9.03 3.85
C VAL A 79 8.59 10.41 3.51
N LYS A 80 7.73 11.30 2.99
CA LYS A 80 8.13 12.66 2.62
C LYS A 80 8.62 13.44 3.84
N LEU A 81 7.92 13.35 4.97
CA LEU A 81 8.31 14.03 6.21
C LEU A 81 9.62 13.44 6.78
N GLN A 82 9.70 12.11 6.89
CA GLN A 82 10.87 11.40 7.39
C GLN A 82 12.12 11.65 6.53
N SER A 83 11.96 11.81 5.20
CA SER A 83 13.09 12.16 4.32
C SER A 83 13.69 13.52 4.65
N LEU A 84 12.88 14.51 5.05
CA LEU A 84 13.36 15.84 5.43
C LEU A 84 14.12 15.81 6.76
N ASP A 85 13.63 15.02 7.72
CA ASP A 85 14.27 14.83 9.03
C ASP A 85 15.55 13.99 8.92
N TYR A 86 15.57 12.99 8.05
CA TYR A 86 16.75 12.13 7.83
C TYR A 86 17.96 12.96 7.36
N PHE A 87 17.75 13.96 6.50
CA PHE A 87 18.83 14.83 6.03
C PHE A 87 19.11 16.03 6.96
N SER A 88 18.48 16.12 8.13
CA SER A 88 18.71 17.22 9.09
C SER A 88 20.16 17.37 9.54
N PHE A 89 20.99 16.32 9.42
CA PHE A 89 22.43 16.39 9.66
C PHE A 89 23.19 17.31 8.69
N LEU A 90 22.59 17.64 7.53
CA LEU A 90 23.20 18.56 6.58
C LEU A 90 22.94 20.02 7.00
N PRO A 91 23.99 20.84 7.15
CA PRO A 91 23.87 22.20 7.68
C PRO A 91 23.08 23.15 6.77
N PHE A 92 22.98 22.86 5.47
CA PHE A 92 22.32 23.72 4.49
C PHE A 92 20.93 23.19 4.11
N LYS A 93 19.90 24.04 4.23
CA LYS A 93 18.51 23.72 3.91
C LYS A 93 18.31 23.29 2.45
N SER A 94 19.01 23.93 1.51
CA SER A 94 18.96 23.60 0.08
C SER A 94 19.47 22.18 -0.23
N TRP A 95 20.44 21.68 0.53
CA TRP A 95 20.94 20.32 0.38
C TRP A 95 19.94 19.31 0.93
N ARG A 96 19.31 19.61 2.07
CA ARG A 96 18.23 18.78 2.64
C ARG A 96 17.07 18.63 1.67
N GLU A 97 16.63 19.73 1.06
CA GLU A 97 15.56 19.73 0.07
C GLU A 97 15.96 19.00 -1.22
N ALA A 98 17.21 19.16 -1.68
CA ALA A 98 17.73 18.42 -2.82
C ALA A 98 17.74 16.91 -2.57
N PHE A 99 18.35 16.45 -1.47
CA PHE A 99 18.47 15.03 -1.13
C PHE A 99 17.13 14.38 -0.77
N ALA A 100 16.24 15.09 -0.06
CA ALA A 100 14.86 14.65 0.15
C ALA A 100 14.10 14.54 -1.18
N GLY A 101 14.37 15.43 -2.14
CA GLY A 101 13.86 15.34 -3.51
C GLY A 101 14.44 14.18 -4.34
N VAL A 102 15.64 13.67 -4.00
CA VAL A 102 16.23 12.48 -4.65
C VAL A 102 15.64 11.18 -4.11
N VAL A 103 14.87 11.20 -3.01
CA VAL A 103 14.14 10.03 -2.52
C VAL A 103 13.07 9.64 -3.53
N LYS A 104 13.41 8.71 -4.43
CA LYS A 104 12.52 8.30 -5.52
C LYS A 104 11.54 7.24 -5.03
N LEU A 105 10.25 7.51 -5.20
CA LEU A 105 9.23 6.48 -5.11
C LEU A 105 9.49 5.41 -6.19
N LYS A 106 9.38 4.16 -5.78
CA LYS A 106 9.58 2.99 -6.65
C LYS A 106 8.24 2.34 -6.99
N TRP A 107 8.28 1.38 -7.89
CA TRP A 107 7.10 0.72 -8.45
C TRP A 107 6.34 -0.15 -7.44
N GLY A 108 6.90 -0.46 -6.26
CA GLY A 108 6.21 -1.22 -5.21
C GLY A 108 4.89 -0.58 -4.78
N TRP A 109 4.81 0.76 -4.78
CA TRP A 109 3.57 1.50 -4.50
C TRP A 109 2.45 1.13 -5.47
N ALA A 110 2.77 1.03 -6.77
CA ALA A 110 1.77 0.67 -7.77
C ALA A 110 1.19 -0.73 -7.51
N VAL A 111 2.01 -1.67 -7.05
CA VAL A 111 1.59 -3.04 -6.74
C VAL A 111 0.67 -3.07 -5.52
N GLU A 112 1.02 -2.35 -4.45
CA GLU A 112 0.20 -2.28 -3.23
C GLU A 112 -1.14 -1.58 -3.46
N PHE A 113 -1.12 -0.41 -4.10
CA PHE A 113 -2.35 0.31 -4.44
C PHE A 113 -3.22 -0.52 -5.37
N LEU A 114 -2.65 -1.19 -6.39
CA LEU A 114 -3.39 -2.07 -7.28
C LEU A 114 -4.06 -3.21 -6.50
N GLY A 115 -3.32 -3.86 -5.59
CA GLY A 115 -3.86 -4.93 -4.76
C GLY A 115 -5.04 -4.46 -3.89
N ALA A 116 -4.90 -3.32 -3.23
CA ALA A 116 -5.98 -2.75 -2.42
C ALA A 116 -7.18 -2.30 -3.26
N PHE A 117 -6.95 -1.70 -4.44
CA PHE A 117 -8.02 -1.37 -5.38
C PHE A 117 -8.78 -2.59 -5.86
N LEU A 118 -8.09 -3.69 -6.19
CA LEU A 118 -8.73 -4.94 -6.57
C LEU A 118 -9.62 -5.48 -5.44
N MET A 119 -9.19 -5.38 -4.18
CA MET A 119 -10.00 -5.78 -3.02
C MET A 119 -11.27 -4.93 -2.88
N VAL A 120 -11.19 -3.62 -3.14
CA VAL A 120 -12.32 -2.69 -3.06
C VAL A 120 -13.32 -2.89 -4.20
N PHE A 121 -12.83 -3.04 -5.44
CA PHE A 121 -13.68 -3.07 -6.64
C PHE A 121 -14.21 -4.46 -7.01
N ALA A 122 -13.52 -5.55 -6.63
CA ALA A 122 -13.95 -6.91 -6.95
C ALA A 122 -15.30 -7.31 -6.31
N GLY A 123 -15.77 -6.58 -5.29
CA GLY A 123 -17.09 -6.77 -4.70
C GLY A 123 -18.27 -6.29 -5.57
N ASN A 124 -18.05 -5.34 -6.49
CA ASN A 124 -19.12 -4.70 -7.26
C ASN A 124 -19.55 -5.49 -8.51
N SER A 125 -18.75 -6.45 -8.99
CA SER A 125 -19.02 -7.13 -10.26
C SER A 125 -20.26 -8.04 -10.29
N LYS A 126 -20.92 -8.28 -9.14
CA LYS A 126 -22.17 -9.06 -9.13
C LYS A 126 -23.38 -8.32 -9.74
N LYS A 127 -23.30 -7.00 -9.99
CA LYS A 127 -24.46 -6.24 -10.51
C LYS A 127 -24.56 -6.16 -12.04
N VAL A 128 -23.61 -6.70 -12.81
CA VAL A 128 -23.60 -6.54 -14.28
C VAL A 128 -24.40 -7.63 -15.02
N ASN A 129 -24.78 -8.74 -14.37
CA ASN A 129 -25.34 -9.91 -15.07
C ASN A 129 -26.86 -10.15 -14.90
N GLN A 130 -27.66 -9.13 -14.57
CA GLN A 130 -29.13 -9.28 -14.42
C GLN A 130 -29.96 -8.45 -15.41
N ARG A 131 -29.35 -7.78 -16.40
CA ARG A 131 -30.10 -7.00 -17.42
C ARG A 131 -30.24 -7.68 -18.79
N THR A 132 -29.77 -8.92 -18.94
CA THR A 132 -29.74 -9.62 -20.25
C THR A 132 -30.62 -10.88 -20.29
N GLN A 133 -31.57 -11.01 -19.38
CA GLN A 133 -32.58 -12.08 -19.38
C GLN A 133 -33.95 -11.39 -19.46
N ILE A 134 -34.26 -10.84 -20.63
CA ILE A 134 -35.62 -10.49 -21.05
C ILE A 134 -35.91 -11.37 -22.26
#